data_AF-A0A7G8T8B3-F1
#
_entry.id   AF-A0A7G8T8B3-F1
#
_cell.length_a   1.000
_cell.length_b   1.000
_cell.length_c   1.000
_cell.angle_alpha   90.00
_cell.angle_beta   90.00
_cell.angle_gamma   90.00
#
_symmetry.space_group_name_H-M   'P 1'
#
loop_
_entity.id
_entity.type
_entity.pdbx_description
1 polymer ?
#
loop_
_entity_poly.entity_id
_entity_poly.type
_entity_poly.pdbx_seq_one_letter_code
_entity_poly.pdbx_strand_id
1 'polypeptide(L)'
;MLKLQLTRDGAYDDEYLELPATLADVGEVMSQLDETSSNVASTRIYGTISDVWNIGRYLKRANVNDPDQLKKLNRIAEIVNTLGREQCFVFEGALDAESVNGLDDVIDIGERLEDYILVPEITTDRELGVCLVESGVKPFSESVRPYLDYGKIGTEYYADHGGAYISCGYVLRKDSADQALLDFTQPHQAQEFGGMNMG
;
A
#
# COMPACT_ATOMS: atom_id res chain seq x y z
N MET A 1 4.86 1.95 12.98
CA MET A 1 5.95 2.89 13.34
C MET A 1 6.66 3.36 12.07
N LEU A 2 7.03 4.64 11.94
CA LEU A 2 7.75 5.17 10.77
C LEU A 2 9.06 5.87 11.16
N LYS A 3 10.19 5.43 10.59
CA LYS A 3 11.51 6.08 10.73
C LYS A 3 12.11 6.39 9.37
N LEU A 4 12.73 7.56 9.25
CA LEU A 4 13.48 7.98 8.06
C LEU A 4 14.97 7.80 8.31
N GLN A 5 15.65 7.13 7.40
CA GLN A 5 17.10 7.02 7.38
C GLN A 5 17.65 8.18 6.54
N LEU A 6 18.39 9.08 7.16
CA LEU A 6 18.98 10.25 6.54
C LEU A 6 20.47 10.02 6.29
N THR A 7 20.94 10.42 5.12
CA THR A 7 22.36 10.37 4.73
C THR A 7 22.81 11.72 4.21
N ARG A 8 24.11 12.01 4.35
CA ARG A 8 24.79 13.18 3.78
C ARG A 8 26.01 12.73 2.98
N ASP A 9 26.18 13.30 1.79
CA ASP A 9 27.21 12.91 0.80
C ASP A 9 27.28 11.40 0.46
N GLY A 10 26.26 10.62 0.80
CA GLY A 10 26.27 9.17 0.61
C GLY A 10 27.25 8.44 1.55
N ALA A 11 27.60 9.07 2.68
CA ALA A 11 28.30 8.39 3.76
C ALA A 11 27.43 7.25 4.32
N TYR A 12 28.09 6.18 4.79
CA TYR A 12 27.46 5.00 5.40
C TYR A 12 27.04 5.21 6.86
N ASP A 13 27.37 6.36 7.44
CA ASP A 13 26.90 6.76 8.78
C ASP A 13 25.48 7.30 8.62
N ASP A 14 24.52 6.39 8.81
CA ASP A 14 23.11 6.66 8.66
C ASP A 14 22.51 7.12 9.99
N GLU A 15 21.84 8.27 9.98
CA GLU A 15 21.09 8.75 11.13
C GLU A 15 19.60 8.54 10.94
N TYR A 16 18.88 8.28 12.04
CA TYR A 16 17.47 7.95 12.00
C TYR A 16 16.61 9.04 12.63
N LEU A 17 15.65 9.55 11.87
CA LEU A 17 14.60 10.43 12.35
C LEU A 17 13.32 9.61 12.57
N GLU A 18 12.89 9.49 13.82
CA GLU A 18 11.61 8.86 14.17
C GLU A 18 10.46 9.84 13.98
N LEU A 19 9.37 9.41 13.33
CA LEU A 19 8.19 10.24 13.08
C LEU A 19 6.98 9.79 13.93
N PRO A 20 6.13 10.73 14.38
CA PRO A 20 6.20 12.18 14.16
C PRO A 20 7.38 12.88 14.87
N ALA A 21 8.03 13.83 14.19
CA ALA A 21 9.18 14.58 14.68
C ALA A 21 8.90 16.09 14.80
N THR A 22 9.56 16.75 15.73
CA THR A 22 9.62 18.20 15.83
C THR A 22 10.83 18.76 15.07
N LEU A 23 10.86 20.09 14.86
CA LEU A 23 12.05 20.76 14.31
C LEU A 23 13.29 20.62 15.21
N ALA A 24 13.09 20.40 16.53
CA ALA A 24 14.20 20.16 17.45
C ALA A 24 14.83 18.78 17.19
N ASP A 25 14.00 17.74 17.01
CA ASP A 25 14.46 16.38 16.68
C ASP A 25 15.20 16.36 15.34
N VAL A 26 14.67 17.09 14.34
CA VAL A 26 15.36 17.29 13.06
C VAL A 26 16.72 17.96 13.29
N GLY A 27 16.77 19.03 14.10
CA GLY A 27 18.02 19.73 14.41
C GLY A 27 19.07 18.87 15.11
N GLU A 28 18.65 17.95 15.99
CA GLU A 28 19.54 16.97 16.63
C GLU A 28 20.16 16.03 15.60
N VAL A 29 19.33 15.44 14.72
CA VAL A 29 19.81 14.57 13.64
C VAL A 29 20.70 15.32 12.64
N MET A 30 20.39 16.59 12.33
CA MET A 30 21.26 17.41 11.46
C MET A 30 22.61 17.69 12.11
N SER A 31 22.65 17.90 13.43
CA SER A 31 23.89 18.12 14.18
C SER A 31 24.79 16.89 14.17
N GLN A 32 24.20 15.69 14.23
CA GLN A 32 24.95 14.43 14.09
C GLN A 32 25.51 14.28 12.67
N LEU A 33 24.70 14.56 11.64
CA LEU A 33 25.18 14.54 10.25
C LEU A 33 26.26 15.59 9.95
N ASP A 34 26.29 16.71 10.68
CA ASP A 34 27.33 17.74 10.56
C ASP A 34 28.72 17.21 10.98
N GLU A 35 28.79 16.20 11.86
CA GLU A 35 30.05 15.54 12.25
C GLU A 35 30.67 14.77 11.09
N THR A 36 29.84 14.19 10.21
CA THR A 36 30.27 13.44 9.03
C THR A 36 30.56 14.36 7.84
N SER A 37 29.69 15.34 7.58
CA SER A 37 29.88 16.30 6.48
C SER A 37 29.14 17.62 6.70
N SER A 38 29.75 18.72 6.24
CA SER A 38 29.15 20.06 6.24
C SER A 38 28.26 20.36 5.01
N ASN A 39 28.15 19.44 4.04
CA ASN A 39 27.36 19.65 2.82
C ASN A 39 25.86 19.41 3.04
N VAL A 40 25.19 20.34 3.73
CA VAL A 40 23.76 20.25 4.08
C VAL A 40 22.86 20.05 2.86
N ALA A 41 23.22 20.61 1.69
CA ALA A 41 22.44 20.47 0.47
C ALA A 41 22.39 19.03 -0.08
N SER A 42 23.28 18.15 0.37
CA SER A 42 23.29 16.73 0.00
C SER A 42 22.42 15.85 0.90
N THR A 43 21.87 16.40 1.99
CA THR A 43 21.02 15.64 2.91
C THR A 43 19.76 15.15 2.20
N ARG A 44 19.54 13.84 2.29
CA ARG A 44 18.38 13.19 1.67
C ARG A 44 17.95 11.97 2.48
N ILE A 45 16.69 11.59 2.30
CA ILE A 45 16.17 10.32 2.80
C ILE A 45 16.78 9.21 1.94
N TYR A 46 17.52 8.31 2.57
CA TYR A 46 18.11 7.13 1.93
C TYR A 46 17.13 5.95 1.94
N GLY A 47 16.53 5.71 3.10
CA GLY A 47 15.65 4.59 3.37
C GLY A 47 14.60 4.93 4.42
N THR A 48 13.70 3.99 4.67
CA THR A 48 12.64 4.11 5.68
C THR A 48 12.43 2.79 6.38
N ILE A 49 12.11 2.84 7.67
CA ILE A 49 11.62 1.69 8.43
C ILE A 49 10.13 1.90 8.65
N SER A 50 9.30 1.01 8.11
CA SER A 50 7.85 1.08 8.21
C SER A 50 7.20 -0.30 8.07
N ASP A 51 6.01 -0.45 8.65
CA ASP A 51 5.13 -1.60 8.43
C ASP A 51 4.48 -1.57 7.04
N VAL A 52 4.46 -0.41 6.37
CA VAL A 52 4.05 -0.24 4.96
C VAL A 52 5.33 -0.29 4.12
N TRP A 53 5.61 -1.44 3.54
CA TRP A 53 6.93 -1.77 2.98
C TRP A 53 7.40 -0.79 1.90
N ASN A 54 6.48 -0.38 1.03
CA ASN A 54 6.81 0.45 -0.13
C ASN A 54 6.82 1.95 0.15
N ILE A 55 6.43 2.40 1.36
CA ILE A 55 6.17 3.81 1.64
C ILE A 55 7.39 4.69 1.39
N GLY A 56 8.60 4.20 1.69
CA GLY A 56 9.85 4.93 1.50
C GLY A 56 10.10 5.38 0.06
N ARG A 57 9.56 4.66 -0.93
CA ARG A 57 9.65 5.04 -2.35
C ARG A 57 9.00 6.41 -2.60
N TYR A 58 7.92 6.70 -1.89
CA TYR A 58 7.12 7.93 -2.04
C TYR A 58 7.63 9.07 -1.14
N LEU A 59 8.34 8.75 -0.05
CA LEU A 59 8.87 9.75 0.88
C LEU A 59 10.27 10.26 0.49
N LYS A 60 10.99 9.54 -0.37
CA LYS A 60 12.43 9.78 -0.65
C LYS A 60 12.79 11.20 -1.08
N ARG A 61 11.85 11.92 -1.71
CA ARG A 61 12.06 13.28 -2.24
C ARG A 61 11.72 14.37 -1.22
N ALA A 62 11.19 14.02 -0.05
CA ALA A 62 10.80 14.98 0.96
C ALA A 62 12.02 15.66 1.61
N ASN A 63 11.87 16.94 1.91
CA ASN A 63 12.84 17.72 2.67
C ASN A 63 12.38 17.84 4.13
N VAL A 64 13.06 17.13 5.04
CA VAL A 64 12.75 17.16 6.47
C VAL A 64 13.02 18.52 7.14
N ASN A 65 13.83 19.38 6.51
CA ASN A 65 14.10 20.74 7.00
C ASN A 65 13.03 21.76 6.59
N ASP A 66 12.16 21.41 5.64
CA ASP A 66 11.03 22.23 5.26
C ASP A 66 9.87 21.97 6.26
N PRO A 67 9.45 22.98 7.06
CA PRO A 67 8.41 22.77 8.07
C PRO A 67 7.09 22.27 7.51
N ASP A 68 6.74 22.62 6.27
CA ASP A 68 5.47 22.18 5.68
C ASP A 68 5.56 20.74 5.16
N GLN A 69 6.71 20.32 4.64
CA GLN A 69 6.94 18.91 4.30
C GLN A 69 7.09 18.04 5.55
N LEU A 70 7.72 18.54 6.61
CA LEU A 70 7.80 17.85 7.89
C LEU A 70 6.42 17.59 8.49
N LYS A 71 5.51 18.58 8.45
CA LYS A 71 4.11 18.37 8.86
C LYS A 71 3.44 17.25 8.06
N LYS A 72 3.66 17.18 6.75
CA LYS A 72 3.11 16.11 5.90
C LYS A 72 3.71 14.75 6.23
N LEU A 73 5.03 14.68 6.44
CA LEU A 73 5.70 13.45 6.90
C LEU A 73 5.15 12.98 8.25
N ASN A 74 4.93 13.90 9.19
CA ASN A 74 4.28 13.61 10.46
C ASN A 74 2.86 13.10 10.28
N ARG A 75 2.07 13.71 9.39
CA ARG A 75 0.71 13.24 9.09
C ARG A 75 0.72 11.81 8.52
N ILE A 76 1.66 11.51 7.63
CA ILE A 76 1.83 10.15 7.09
C ILE A 76 2.21 9.16 8.21
N ALA A 77 3.09 9.56 9.12
CA ALA A 77 3.45 8.73 10.28
C ALA A 77 2.25 8.48 11.21
N GLU A 78 1.42 9.49 11.46
CA GLU A 78 0.17 9.35 12.21
C GLU A 78 -0.75 8.31 11.55
N ILE A 79 -0.98 8.42 10.23
CA ILE A 79 -1.79 7.45 9.47
C ILE A 79 -1.23 6.05 9.67
N VAL A 80 0.04 5.83 9.33
CA VAL A 80 0.73 4.52 9.43
C VAL A 80 0.62 3.93 10.84
N ASN A 81 0.74 4.74 11.88
CA ASN A 81 0.66 4.29 13.26
C ASN A 81 -0.75 3.85 13.69
N THR A 82 -1.79 4.25 12.97
CA THR A 82 -3.18 3.79 13.22
C THR A 82 -3.55 2.51 12.47
N LEU A 83 -2.75 2.10 11.48
CA LEU A 83 -3.11 0.99 10.60
C LEU A 83 -2.91 -0.36 11.29
N GLY A 84 -3.93 -1.21 11.16
CA GLY A 84 -3.77 -2.65 11.38
C GLY A 84 -3.01 -3.32 10.23
N ARG A 85 -2.59 -4.57 10.42
CA ARG A 85 -1.77 -5.33 9.45
C ARG A 85 -2.41 -5.40 8.06
N GLU A 86 -3.71 -5.67 7.98
CA GLU A 86 -4.44 -5.73 6.71
C GLU A 86 -4.51 -4.36 6.02
N GLN A 87 -4.72 -3.29 6.80
CA GLN A 87 -4.75 -1.94 6.26
C GLN A 87 -3.37 -1.50 5.76
N CYS A 88 -2.27 -1.97 6.36
CA CYS A 88 -0.94 -1.76 5.79
C CYS A 88 -0.83 -2.35 4.38
N PHE A 89 -1.34 -3.56 4.16
CA PHE A 89 -1.36 -4.18 2.83
C PHE A 89 -2.23 -3.42 1.85
N VAL A 90 -3.43 -2.99 2.27
CA VAL A 90 -4.29 -2.13 1.44
C VAL A 90 -3.56 -0.84 1.07
N PHE A 91 -2.87 -0.21 2.02
CA PHE A 91 -2.13 1.02 1.75
C PHE A 91 -0.95 0.80 0.80
N GLU A 92 -0.19 -0.29 0.95
CA GLU A 92 0.86 -0.67 0.01
C GLU A 92 0.32 -0.77 -1.41
N GLY A 93 -0.76 -1.54 -1.59
CA GLY A 93 -1.35 -1.76 -2.90
C GLY A 93 -1.99 -0.49 -3.48
N ALA A 94 -2.65 0.32 -2.66
CA ALA A 94 -3.22 1.59 -3.09
C ALA A 94 -2.12 2.56 -3.58
N LEU A 95 -0.99 2.66 -2.87
CA LEU A 95 0.13 3.48 -3.30
C LEU A 95 0.74 3.01 -4.62
N ASP A 96 0.82 1.69 -4.86
CA ASP A 96 1.35 1.12 -6.11
C ASP A 96 0.31 1.19 -7.26
N ALA A 97 -1.00 1.26 -6.95
CA ALA A 97 -2.08 1.37 -7.93
C ALA A 97 -2.33 2.80 -8.42
N GLU A 98 -1.98 3.80 -7.61
CA GLU A 98 -2.28 5.21 -7.89
C GLU A 98 -1.08 5.97 -8.48
N SER A 99 -1.38 7.06 -9.19
CA SER A 99 -0.34 7.99 -9.66
C SER A 99 0.07 8.97 -8.56
N VAL A 100 0.99 8.56 -7.69
CA VAL A 100 1.49 9.37 -6.56
C VAL A 100 2.56 10.36 -7.01
N ASN A 101 2.28 11.66 -6.90
CA ASN A 101 3.16 12.77 -7.30
C ASN A 101 3.78 13.53 -6.12
N GLY A 102 3.30 13.31 -4.90
CA GLY A 102 3.82 13.99 -3.72
C GLY A 102 3.25 13.46 -2.41
N LEU A 103 3.64 14.11 -1.31
CA LEU A 103 3.21 13.72 0.04
C LEU A 103 1.71 13.91 0.25
N ASP A 104 1.08 14.89 -0.41
CA ASP A 104 -0.37 15.10 -0.32
C ASP A 104 -1.12 13.89 -0.87
N ASP A 105 -0.71 13.33 -2.02
CA ASP A 105 -1.33 12.13 -2.58
C ASP A 105 -1.18 10.92 -1.64
N VAL A 106 -0.03 10.77 -0.97
CA VAL A 106 0.19 9.71 0.03
C VAL A 106 -0.78 9.85 1.21
N ILE A 107 -0.99 11.08 1.68
CA ILE A 107 -1.95 11.39 2.76
C ILE A 107 -3.37 11.09 2.28
N ASP A 108 -3.76 11.61 1.12
CA ASP A 108 -5.10 11.46 0.56
C ASP A 108 -5.48 9.99 0.31
N ILE A 109 -4.51 9.15 -0.06
CA ILE A 109 -4.72 7.70 -0.19
C ILE A 109 -4.84 7.06 1.20
N GLY A 110 -3.94 7.39 2.11
CA GLY A 110 -3.93 6.85 3.47
C GLY A 110 -5.15 7.22 4.32
N GLU A 111 -5.80 8.36 4.02
CA GLU A 111 -7.04 8.80 4.67
C GLU A 111 -8.31 8.19 4.07
N ARG A 112 -8.21 7.52 2.91
CA ARG A 112 -9.32 6.92 2.18
C ARG A 112 -9.10 5.44 1.88
N LEU A 113 -8.44 4.72 2.79
CA LEU A 113 -8.19 3.29 2.60
C LEU A 113 -9.48 2.47 2.50
N GLU A 114 -10.59 2.97 3.03
CA GLU A 114 -11.91 2.38 2.87
C GLU A 114 -12.44 2.40 1.43
N ASP A 115 -11.85 3.20 0.53
CA ASP A 115 -12.21 3.21 -0.90
C ASP A 115 -11.55 2.05 -1.66
N TYR A 116 -10.69 1.27 -1.01
CA TYR A 116 -9.96 0.15 -1.60
C TYR A 116 -10.41 -1.19 -1.02
N ILE A 117 -10.19 -2.26 -1.79
CA ILE A 117 -10.32 -3.64 -1.32
C ILE A 117 -9.01 -4.39 -1.54
N LEU A 118 -8.76 -5.37 -0.69
CA LEU A 118 -7.74 -6.39 -0.89
C LEU A 118 -8.43 -7.69 -1.29
N VAL A 119 -8.14 -8.18 -2.49
CA VAL A 119 -8.49 -9.54 -2.92
C VAL A 119 -7.32 -10.46 -2.55
N PRO A 120 -7.46 -11.32 -1.52
CA PRO A 120 -6.35 -12.10 -1.00
C PRO A 120 -5.87 -13.14 -2.02
N GLU A 121 -4.59 -13.53 -1.91
CA GLU A 121 -3.97 -14.63 -2.68
C GLU A 121 -3.89 -14.44 -4.20
N ILE A 122 -4.23 -13.26 -4.71
CA ILE A 122 -4.08 -12.90 -6.12
C ILE A 122 -2.80 -12.07 -6.31
N THR A 123 -1.75 -12.68 -6.82
CA THR A 123 -0.44 -12.03 -7.03
C THR A 123 -0.02 -11.97 -8.50
N THR A 124 -0.81 -12.58 -9.39
CA THR A 124 -0.53 -12.68 -10.82
C THR A 124 -1.79 -12.52 -11.67
N ASP A 125 -1.63 -12.13 -12.94
CA ASP A 125 -2.73 -12.05 -13.90
C ASP A 125 -3.46 -13.39 -14.04
N ARG A 126 -2.74 -14.52 -13.96
CA ARG A 126 -3.36 -15.84 -14.05
C ARG A 126 -4.28 -16.12 -12.86
N GLU A 127 -3.83 -15.83 -11.64
CA GLU A 127 -4.64 -15.99 -10.43
C GLU A 127 -5.86 -15.06 -10.47
N LEU A 128 -5.68 -13.82 -10.94
CA LEU A 128 -6.77 -12.88 -11.13
C LEU A 128 -7.80 -13.44 -12.11
N GLY A 129 -7.35 -13.97 -13.25
CA GLY A 129 -8.23 -14.58 -14.23
C GLY A 129 -9.04 -15.76 -13.67
N VAL A 130 -8.43 -16.62 -12.85
CA VAL A 130 -9.15 -17.72 -12.18
C VAL A 130 -10.22 -17.16 -11.25
N CYS A 131 -9.86 -16.20 -10.39
CA CYS A 131 -10.79 -15.56 -9.46
C CYS A 131 -11.97 -14.91 -10.20
N LEU A 132 -11.75 -14.23 -11.31
CA LEU A 132 -12.81 -13.59 -12.10
C LEU A 132 -13.81 -14.59 -12.67
N VAL A 133 -13.37 -15.80 -13.03
CA VAL A 133 -14.27 -16.86 -13.52
C VAL A 133 -15.02 -17.52 -12.36
N GLU A 134 -14.36 -17.72 -11.21
CA GLU A 134 -14.96 -18.36 -10.04
C GLU A 134 -15.95 -17.46 -9.30
N SER A 135 -15.62 -16.18 -9.14
CA SER A 135 -16.50 -15.15 -8.57
C SER A 135 -17.73 -14.85 -9.43
N GLY A 136 -17.70 -15.24 -10.71
CA GLY A 136 -18.79 -14.99 -11.66
C GLY A 136 -18.73 -13.63 -12.35
N VAL A 137 -17.66 -12.85 -12.16
CA VAL A 137 -17.40 -11.61 -12.92
C VAL A 137 -17.31 -11.90 -14.43
N LYS A 138 -16.61 -12.98 -14.80
CA LYS A 138 -16.54 -13.49 -16.18
C LYS A 138 -17.18 -14.89 -16.24
N PRO A 139 -18.50 -15.00 -16.42
CA PRO A 139 -19.18 -16.28 -16.36
C PRO A 139 -18.88 -17.14 -17.60
N PHE A 140 -18.31 -18.32 -17.38
CA PHE A 140 -18.10 -19.37 -18.39
C PHE A 140 -18.69 -20.70 -17.93
N SER A 141 -19.19 -21.49 -18.89
CA SER A 141 -19.68 -22.84 -18.62
C SER A 141 -18.54 -23.75 -18.12
N GLU A 142 -18.81 -24.63 -17.16
CA GLU A 142 -17.79 -25.49 -16.56
C GLU A 142 -17.03 -26.33 -17.58
N SER A 143 -17.71 -26.78 -18.64
CA SER A 143 -17.11 -27.57 -19.73
C SER A 143 -16.00 -26.86 -20.49
N VAL A 144 -15.98 -25.52 -20.52
CA VAL A 144 -14.95 -24.74 -21.25
C VAL A 144 -13.83 -24.26 -20.35
N ARG A 145 -14.03 -24.23 -19.02
CA ARG A 145 -13.06 -23.73 -18.03
C ARG A 145 -11.66 -24.35 -18.16
N PRO A 146 -11.48 -25.65 -18.45
CA PRO A 146 -10.14 -26.23 -18.62
C PRO A 146 -9.34 -25.66 -19.81
N TYR A 147 -10.01 -25.01 -20.76
CA TYR A 147 -9.42 -24.51 -22.01
C TYR A 147 -9.22 -22.99 -22.03
N LEU A 148 -9.63 -22.28 -20.97
CA LEU A 148 -9.52 -20.83 -20.89
C LEU A 148 -8.07 -20.38 -20.67
N ASP A 149 -7.72 -19.27 -21.30
CA ASP A 149 -6.48 -18.56 -21.03
C ASP A 149 -6.70 -17.57 -19.88
N TYR A 150 -6.60 -18.08 -18.64
CA TYR A 150 -6.78 -17.27 -17.43
C TYR A 150 -5.79 -16.11 -17.33
N GLY A 151 -4.58 -16.26 -17.86
CA GLY A 151 -3.59 -15.18 -17.85
C GLY A 151 -4.09 -13.96 -18.64
N LYS A 152 -4.63 -14.19 -19.84
CA LYS A 152 -5.22 -13.11 -20.64
C LYS A 152 -6.46 -12.50 -20.01
N ILE A 153 -7.33 -13.32 -19.42
CA ILE A 153 -8.54 -12.84 -18.72
C ILE A 153 -8.15 -11.86 -17.61
N GLY A 154 -7.17 -12.22 -16.77
CA GLY A 154 -6.72 -11.33 -15.71
C GLY A 154 -5.99 -10.09 -16.24
N THR A 155 -5.16 -10.24 -17.28
CA THR A 155 -4.44 -9.11 -17.90
C THR A 155 -5.43 -8.06 -18.44
N GLU A 156 -6.47 -8.50 -19.16
CA GLU A 156 -7.51 -7.60 -19.69
C GLU A 156 -8.26 -6.90 -18.55
N TYR A 157 -8.62 -7.64 -17.51
CA TYR A 157 -9.28 -7.05 -16.34
C TYR A 157 -8.40 -6.02 -15.64
N TYR A 158 -7.13 -6.35 -15.39
CA TYR A 158 -6.18 -5.43 -14.76
C TYR A 158 -6.00 -4.15 -15.58
N ALA A 159 -5.93 -4.26 -16.91
CA ALA A 159 -5.82 -3.10 -17.80
C ALA A 159 -7.06 -2.18 -17.75
N ASP A 160 -8.25 -2.76 -17.62
CA ASP A 160 -9.52 -2.01 -17.60
C ASP A 160 -9.83 -1.40 -16.22
N HIS A 161 -9.40 -2.04 -15.13
CA HIS A 161 -9.80 -1.69 -13.76
C HIS A 161 -8.65 -1.16 -12.88
N GLY A 162 -7.41 -1.20 -13.38
CA GLY A 162 -6.22 -0.74 -12.66
C GLY A 162 -5.81 -1.66 -11.53
N GLY A 163 -5.42 -1.10 -10.38
CA GLY A 163 -5.01 -1.85 -9.19
C GLY A 163 -3.53 -2.23 -9.18
N ALA A 164 -3.11 -2.95 -8.14
CA ALA A 164 -1.73 -3.40 -7.97
C ALA A 164 -1.65 -4.75 -7.26
N TYR A 165 -0.72 -5.59 -7.71
CA TYR A 165 -0.35 -6.81 -7.01
C TYR A 165 0.64 -6.50 -5.90
N ILE A 166 0.35 -6.98 -4.70
CA ILE A 166 1.23 -6.97 -3.54
C ILE A 166 1.54 -8.41 -3.12
N SER A 167 2.42 -8.56 -2.12
CA SER A 167 2.89 -9.89 -1.68
C SER A 167 1.78 -10.83 -1.19
N CYS A 168 0.63 -10.31 -0.78
CA CYS A 168 -0.47 -11.09 -0.20
C CYS A 168 -1.80 -11.02 -0.98
N GLY A 169 -1.84 -10.32 -2.12
CA GLY A 169 -3.07 -10.18 -2.89
C GLY A 169 -3.06 -9.03 -3.87
N TYR A 170 -4.26 -8.69 -4.35
CA TYR A 170 -4.50 -7.68 -5.37
C TYR A 170 -5.35 -6.56 -4.78
N VAL A 171 -4.87 -5.33 -4.85
CA VAL A 171 -5.56 -4.14 -4.31
C VAL A 171 -6.05 -3.27 -5.45
N LEU A 172 -7.30 -2.83 -5.37
CA LEU A 172 -7.93 -1.93 -6.33
C LEU A 172 -8.99 -1.06 -5.64
N ARG A 173 -9.40 0.02 -6.32
CA ARG A 173 -10.52 0.83 -5.85
C ARG A 173 -11.84 0.06 -5.97
N LYS A 174 -12.72 0.25 -4.99
CA LYS A 174 -14.07 -0.32 -4.93
C LYS A 174 -14.94 0.10 -6.11
N ASP A 175 -14.84 1.37 -6.52
CA ASP A 175 -15.61 1.92 -7.65
C ASP A 175 -15.19 1.34 -9.01
N SER A 176 -14.00 0.76 -9.07
CA SER A 176 -13.41 0.10 -10.23
C SER A 176 -13.54 -1.42 -10.15
N ALA A 177 -14.13 -1.97 -9.08
CA ALA A 177 -14.34 -3.40 -8.93
C ALA A 177 -15.77 -3.80 -9.32
N ASP A 178 -15.91 -4.94 -10.00
CA ASP A 178 -17.22 -5.54 -10.21
C ASP A 178 -17.88 -5.97 -8.89
N GLN A 179 -19.20 -5.80 -8.78
CA GLN A 179 -19.95 -6.18 -7.56
C GLN A 179 -19.78 -7.66 -7.21
N ALA A 180 -19.71 -8.55 -8.20
CA ALA A 180 -19.49 -9.97 -7.97
C ALA A 180 -18.12 -10.26 -7.32
N LEU A 181 -17.09 -9.46 -7.63
CA LEU A 181 -15.78 -9.55 -6.99
C LEU A 181 -15.86 -9.04 -5.54
N LEU A 182 -16.56 -7.92 -5.32
CA LEU A 182 -16.79 -7.38 -3.97
C LEU A 182 -17.48 -8.41 -3.08
N ASP A 183 -18.55 -9.03 -3.56
CA ASP A 183 -19.31 -10.03 -2.82
C ASP A 183 -18.46 -11.29 -2.55
N PHE A 184 -17.61 -11.68 -3.50
CA PHE A 184 -16.70 -12.82 -3.36
C PHE A 184 -15.63 -12.60 -2.27
N THR A 185 -15.16 -11.36 -2.10
CA THR A 185 -14.18 -10.99 -1.07
C THR A 185 -14.76 -10.85 0.33
N GLN A 186 -16.08 -10.74 0.47
CA GLN A 186 -16.69 -10.68 1.78
C GLN A 186 -16.54 -12.04 2.48
N PRO A 187 -16.12 -12.08 3.76
CA PRO A 187 -16.14 -13.31 4.52
C PRO A 187 -17.57 -13.83 4.50
N HIS A 188 -17.77 -14.98 3.85
CA HIS A 188 -19.07 -15.63 3.82
C HIS A 188 -19.49 -15.82 5.28
N GLN A 189 -20.53 -15.12 5.72
CA GLN A 189 -21.18 -15.47 6.97
C GLN A 189 -21.54 -16.94 6.82
N ALA A 190 -20.89 -17.79 7.62
CA ALA A 190 -21.17 -19.21 7.67
C ALA A 190 -22.69 -19.34 7.72
N GLN A 191 -23.30 -19.89 6.66
CA GLN A 191 -24.68 -20.31 6.70
C GLN A 191 -24.79 -21.18 7.95
N GLU A 192 -25.43 -20.64 8.99
CA GLU A 192 -25.93 -21.42 10.11
C GLU A 192 -26.82 -22.48 9.48
N PHE A 193 -26.28 -23.69 9.32
CA PHE A 193 -27.05 -24.85 8.95
C PHE A 193 -28.15 -24.97 10.00
N GLY A 194 -29.36 -24.59 9.58
CA GLY A 194 -30.55 -24.56 10.41
C GLY A 194 -30.65 -25.85 11.18
N GLY A 195 -30.75 -25.70 12.51
CA GLY A 195 -30.99 -26.81 13.42
C GLY A 195 -32.12 -27.68 12.88
N MET A 196 -31.79 -28.92 12.55
CA MET A 196 -32.76 -29.96 12.29
C MET A 196 -33.61 -30.13 13.55
N ASN A 197 -34.81 -29.57 13.50
CA ASN A 197 -35.85 -29.81 14.49
C ASN A 197 -36.35 -31.25 14.30
N MET A 198 -35.83 -32.18 15.12
CA MET A 198 -36.38 -33.53 15.23
C MET A 198 -37.49 -33.48 16.26
N GLY A 199 -38.74 -33.54 15.77
CA GLY A 199 -39.92 -33.88 16.57
C GLY A 199 -39.98 -35.36 16.91
#